data_AF-A0A0U3AH92-F1
#
_entry.id   AF-A0A0U3AH92-F1
#
_cell.length_a   1.000
_cell.length_b   1.000
_cell.length_c   1.000
_cell.angle_alpha   90.00
_cell.angle_beta   90.00
_cell.angle_gamma   90.00
#
_symmetry.space_group_name_H-M   'P 1'
#
loop_
_entity.id
_entity.type
_entity.pdbx_description
1 polymer ?
#
loop_
_entity_poly.entity_id
_entity_poly.type
_entity_poly.pdbx_seq_one_letter_code
_entity_poly.pdbx_strand_id
1 'polypeptide(L)' 'MHATSIRVGNDPQVQYLLRIGDTALILAQRLAEWTGHAPVLEEDIALANIGLDLLGQARGVLTRAGQIEGLGHDEDQ' A
#
# COMPACT_ATOMS: atom_id res chain seq x y z
N MET A 1 4.79 -0.90 -25.92
CA MET A 1 4.31 -1.78 -24.84
C MET A 1 5.29 -1.60 -23.68
N HIS A 2 4.94 -0.78 -22.69
CA HIS A 2 5.71 -0.70 -21.45
C HIS A 2 5.61 -2.05 -20.74
N ALA A 3 6.71 -2.52 -20.13
CA ALA A 3 6.65 -3.70 -19.28
C ALA A 3 5.65 -3.45 -18.14
N THR A 4 4.70 -4.36 -17.94
CA THR A 4 3.60 -4.25 -16.96
C THR A 4 4.06 -4.36 -15.51
N SER A 5 5.34 -4.66 -15.27
CA SER A 5 5.93 -4.83 -13.94
C SER A 5 7.40 -4.43 -14.00
N ILE A 6 7.82 -3.62 -13.02
CA ILE A 6 9.21 -3.19 -12.85
C ILE A 6 10.07 -4.33 -12.29
N ARG A 7 11.39 -4.25 -12.52
CA ARG A 7 12.35 -5.13 -11.85
C ARG A 7 12.95 -4.39 -10.68
N VAL A 8 12.66 -4.88 -9.47
CA VAL A 8 13.23 -4.33 -8.24
C VAL A 8 14.56 -5.02 -7.93
N GLY A 9 15.56 -4.24 -7.52
CA GLY A 9 16.82 -4.77 -7.00
C GLY A 9 16.68 -5.52 -5.66
N ASN A 10 17.70 -6.29 -5.28
CA ASN A 10 17.70 -7.04 -4.00
C ASN A 10 18.29 -6.23 -2.82
N ASP A 11 18.17 -4.89 -2.86
CA ASP A 11 18.63 -4.04 -1.77
C ASP A 11 17.80 -4.32 -0.51
N PRO A 12 18.42 -4.68 0.64
CA PRO A 12 17.67 -5.05 1.84
C PRO A 12 16.74 -3.96 2.37
N GLN A 13 17.09 -2.67 2.23
CA GLN A 13 16.26 -1.56 2.69
C GLN A 13 15.03 -1.41 1.80
N VAL A 14 15.21 -1.46 0.49
CA VAL A 14 14.11 -1.41 -0.49
C VAL A 14 13.16 -2.59 -0.27
N GLN A 15 13.70 -3.81 -0.18
CA GLN A 15 12.90 -5.02 0.04
C GLN A 15 12.12 -5.00 1.35
N TYR A 16 12.68 -4.41 2.42
CA TYR A 16 11.98 -4.27 3.68
C TYR A 16 10.81 -3.28 3.59
N LEU A 17 11.03 -2.13 2.95
CA LEU A 17 9.98 -1.13 2.75
C LEU A 17 8.86 -1.68 1.87
N LEU A 18 9.18 -2.38 0.77
CA LEU A 18 8.17 -3.02 -0.07
C LEU A 18 7.29 -3.99 0.73
N ARG A 19 7.87 -4.83 1.59
CA ARG A 19 7.08 -5.75 2.44
C ARG A 19 6.12 -5.02 3.37
N ILE A 20 6.55 -3.88 3.94
CA ILE A 20 5.67 -3.06 4.80
C ILE A 20 4.57 -2.41 3.96
N GLY A 21 4.93 -1.80 2.83
CA GLY A 21 4.01 -1.15 1.90
C GLY A 21 2.94 -2.11 1.40
N ASP A 22 3.36 -3.30 0.93
CA ASP A 22 2.48 -4.36 0.45
C ASP A 22 1.53 -4.87 1.53
N THR A 23 2.03 -5.04 2.76
CA THR A 23 1.19 -5.47 3.89
C THR A 23 0.09 -4.45 4.17
N ALA A 24 0.45 -3.15 4.21
CA ALA A 24 -0.51 -2.08 4.43
C ALA A 24 -1.51 -1.97 3.25
N LEU A 25 -1.03 -2.05 2.02
CA LEU A 25 -1.85 -1.95 0.81
C LEU A 25 -2.86 -3.09 0.70
N ILE A 26 -2.42 -4.33 0.90
CA ILE A 26 -3.29 -5.51 0.84
C ILE A 26 -4.33 -5.43 1.97
N LEU A 27 -3.95 -5.04 3.18
CA LEU A 27 -4.89 -4.93 4.29
C LEU A 27 -5.89 -3.79 4.07
N ALA A 28 -5.45 -2.63 3.55
CA ALA A 28 -6.34 -1.55 3.14
C ALA A 28 -7.40 -2.06 2.16
N GLN A 29 -6.99 -2.87 1.18
CA GLN A 29 -7.94 -3.43 0.22
C GLN A 29 -8.89 -4.46 0.84
N ARG A 30 -8.42 -5.30 1.78
CA ARG A 30 -9.31 -6.21 2.52
C ARG A 30 -10.35 -5.45 3.35
N LEU A 31 -10.00 -4.30 3.91
CA LEU A 31 -10.96 -3.46 4.63
C LEU A 31 -11.93 -2.75 3.69
N ALA A 32 -11.48 -2.31 2.50
CA ALA A 32 -12.36 -1.70 1.52
C ALA A 32 -13.49 -2.64 1.06
N GLU A 33 -13.23 -3.95 0.99
CA GLU A 33 -14.25 -4.98 0.72
C GLU A 33 -15.40 -5.00 1.75
N TRP A 34 -15.16 -4.50 2.96
CA TRP A 34 -16.17 -4.42 4.03
C TRP A 34 -17.04 -3.16 3.99
N THR A 35 -16.76 -2.20 3.10
CA THR A 35 -17.54 -0.96 3.00
C THR A 35 -19.01 -1.28 2.74
N GLY A 36 -19.90 -0.81 3.61
CA GLY A 36 -21.35 -1.09 3.55
C GLY A 36 -21.78 -2.46 4.08
N HIS A 37 -20.86 -3.25 4.66
CA HIS A 37 -21.12 -4.63 5.11
C HIS A 37 -20.92 -4.82 6.62
N ALA A 38 -20.55 -3.76 7.36
CA ALA A 38 -20.40 -3.85 8.81
C ALA A 38 -21.77 -3.97 9.53
N PRO A 39 -21.83 -4.56 10.73
CA PRO A 39 -23.06 -4.71 11.51
C PRO A 39 -23.80 -3.39 11.81
N VAL A 40 -23.06 -2.30 12.02
CA VAL A 40 -23.59 -0.96 12.28
C VAL A 40 -22.76 0.12 11.59
N LEU A 41 -23.34 1.31 11.39
CA LEU A 41 -22.73 2.40 10.62
C LEU A 41 -21.40 2.89 11.24
N GLU A 42 -21.32 2.97 12.56
CA GLU A 42 -20.13 3.40 13.28
C GLU A 42 -18.95 2.46 13.03
N GLU A 43 -19.21 1.15 12.98
CA GLU A 43 -18.20 0.14 12.66
C GLU A 43 -17.78 0.23 11.19
N ASP A 44 -18.70 0.48 10.27
CA ASP A 44 -18.40 0.68 8.84
C ASP A 44 -17.45 1.87 8.63
N ILE A 45 -17.78 3.01 9.26
CA ILE A 45 -16.95 4.22 9.23
C ILE A 45 -15.58 3.95 9.88
N ALA A 46 -15.54 3.21 10.99
CA ALA A 46 -14.28 2.85 11.64
C ALA A 46 -13.40 1.98 10.73
N LEU A 47 -13.95 0.95 10.08
CA LEU A 47 -13.22 0.09 9.16
C LEU A 47 -12.73 0.88 7.92
N ALA A 48 -13.58 1.73 7.36
CA ALA A 48 -13.22 2.60 6.24
C ALA A 48 -12.08 3.58 6.60
N ASN A 49 -12.11 4.17 7.80
CA ASN A 49 -11.05 5.05 8.29
C ASN A 49 -9.73 4.30 8.48
N ILE A 50 -9.75 3.10 9.07
CA ILE A 50 -8.55 2.26 9.21
C ILE A 50 -8.00 1.89 7.82
N GLY A 51 -8.87 1.53 6.88
CA GLY A 51 -8.48 1.23 5.50
C GLY A 51 -7.81 2.43 4.82
N LEU A 52 -8.35 3.65 5.02
CA LEU A 52 -7.78 4.88 4.49
C LEU A 52 -6.42 5.20 5.10
N ASP A 53 -6.26 5.03 6.41
CA ASP A 53 -4.97 5.23 7.10
C ASP A 53 -3.91 4.25 6.58
N LEU A 54 -4.26 2.97 6.43
CA LEU A 54 -3.37 1.94 5.87
C LEU A 54 -2.99 2.25 4.42
N LEU A 55 -3.93 2.74 3.61
CA LEU A 55 -3.63 3.19 2.25
C LEU A 55 -2.64 4.37 2.27
N GLY A 56 -2.83 5.34 3.16
CA GLY A 56 -1.89 6.45 3.36
C GLY A 56 -0.48 5.98 3.78
N GLN A 57 -0.41 4.99 4.67
CA GLN A 57 0.86 4.36 5.08
C GLN A 57 1.53 3.62 3.91
N ALA A 58 0.78 2.82 3.15
CA ALA A 58 1.28 2.12 1.98
C ALA A 58 1.90 3.10 0.97
N ARG A 59 1.16 4.16 0.64
CA ARG A 59 1.61 5.24 -0.23
C ARG A 59 2.93 5.87 0.20
N GLY A 60 2.99 6.33 1.46
CA GLY A 60 4.20 6.93 2.01
C GLY A 60 5.41 5.98 2.00
N VAL A 61 5.19 4.70 2.32
CA VAL A 61 6.24 3.67 2.35
C VAL A 61 6.71 3.29 0.94
N LEU A 62 5.81 3.07 -0.01
CA LEU A 62 6.13 2.72 -1.40
C LEU A 62 6.83 3.87 -2.12
N THR A 63 6.34 5.10 -1.93
CA THR A 63 7.02 6.31 -2.42
C THR A 63 8.46 6.38 -1.87
N ARG A 64 8.66 6.07 -0.59
CA ARG A 64 10.00 6.05 0.02
C ARG A 64 10.88 4.93 -0.56
N ALA A 65 10.31 3.77 -0.86
CA ALA A 65 11.04 2.67 -1.49
C ALA A 65 11.56 3.07 -2.87
N GLY A 66 10.72 3.70 -3.72
CA GLY A 66 11.12 4.21 -5.03
C GLY A 66 12.21 5.30 -4.97
N GLN A 67 12.12 6.19 -3.99
CA GLN A 67 13.17 7.20 -3.73
C GLN A 67 14.53 6.58 -3.36
N ILE A 68 14.53 5.51 -2.57
CA ILE A 68 15.78 4.82 -2.16
C ILE A 68 16.33 3.98 -3.31
N GLU A 69 15.45 3.31 -4.07
CA GLU A 69 15.85 2.52 -5.24
C GLU A 69 16.54 3.40 -6.31
N GLY A 70 16.10 4.66 -6.46
CA GLY A 70 16.77 5.65 -7.30
C GLY A 70 16.60 5.44 -8.80
N LEU A 71 15.65 4.58 -9.20
CA LEU A 71 15.34 4.27 -10.61
C LEU A 71 14.17 5.12 -11.16
N GLY A 72 13.63 6.03 -10.36
CA GLY A 72 12.54 6.93 -10.77
C GLY A 72 11.15 6.30 -10.67
N HIS A 73 11.00 5.15 -10.00
CA HIS A 73 9.71 4.56 -9.68
C HIS A 73 9.03 5.31 -8.52
N ASP A 74 7.71 5.35 -8.55
CA ASP A 74 6.86 5.86 -7.47
C ASP A 74 5.94 4.75 -6.91
N GLU A 75 4.90 5.14 -6.19
CA GLU A 75 3.96 4.21 -5.54
C GLU A 75 3.01 3.48 -6.49
N ASP A 76 2.93 3.87 -7.77
CA ASP A 76 1.97 3.33 -8.75
C ASP A 76 2.59 2.29 -9.72
N GLN A 77 3.89 1.98 -9.58
CA GLN A 77 4.65 1.14 -10.51
C GLN A 77 5.25 -0.12 -9.85
#